data_AF-A0A2D4PYB0-F1
#
_entry.id   AF-A0A2D4PYB0-F1
#
_cell.length_a   1.000
_cell.length_b   1.000
_cell.length_c   1.000
_cell.angle_alpha   90.00
_cell.angle_beta   90.00
_cell.angle_gamma   90.00
#
_symmetry.space_group_name_H-M   'P 1'
#
loop_
_entity.id
_entity.type
_entity.pdbx_description
1 polymer ?
#
loop_
_entity_poly.entity_id
_entity_poly.type
_entity_poly.pdbx_seq_one_letter_code
_entity_poly.pdbx_strand_id
1 'polypeptide(L)'
;GVKTSQMWYQQGFRTLDDIHTRASLTSQQAIGLKYYKDFLERMPRQEAAEIEQMVREAAQSIIPELVCIGCGSFRRGKPTCGDVDVLVTHPDGHSHQGVFNKLLNVLHKSGFLTDDLMNQEDNG
;
A
#
# COMPACT_ATOMS: atom_id res chain seq x y z
N GLY A 1 5.05 9.67 -12.20
CA GLY A 1 4.18 10.87 -12.28
C GLY A 1 4.43 11.64 -13.57
N VAL A 2 3.72 12.77 -13.79
CA VAL A 2 3.69 13.50 -15.08
C VAL A 2 5.09 13.86 -15.63
N LYS A 3 6.00 14.32 -14.77
CA LYS A 3 7.38 14.67 -15.18
C LYS A 3 8.14 13.45 -15.73
N THR A 4 8.10 12.32 -15.02
CA THR A 4 8.73 11.07 -15.44
C THR A 4 8.15 10.56 -16.76
N SER A 5 6.82 10.60 -16.92
CA SER A 5 6.19 10.17 -18.17
C SER A 5 6.57 11.06 -19.35
N GLN A 6 6.67 12.38 -19.17
CA GLN A 6 7.14 13.30 -20.22
C GLN A 6 8.59 13.02 -20.61
N MET A 7 9.47 12.78 -19.63
CA MET A 7 10.87 12.41 -19.88
C MET A 7 10.97 11.12 -20.71
N TRP A 8 10.28 10.05 -20.31
CA TRP A 8 10.24 8.79 -21.07
C TRP A 8 9.66 8.97 -22.47
N TYR A 9 8.63 9.80 -22.61
CA TYR A 9 8.05 10.10 -23.91
C TYR A 9 9.03 10.86 -24.82
N GLN A 10 9.80 11.81 -24.28
CA GLN A 10 10.87 12.50 -25.01
C GLN A 10 12.01 11.56 -25.41
N GLN A 11 12.27 10.51 -24.63
CA GLN A 11 13.21 9.42 -24.96
C GLN A 11 12.67 8.44 -26.02
N GLY A 12 11.46 8.66 -26.50
CA GLY A 12 10.85 7.85 -27.56
C GLY A 12 10.15 6.58 -27.05
N PHE A 13 9.99 6.40 -25.73
CA PHE A 13 9.24 5.26 -25.19
C PHE A 13 7.75 5.44 -25.44
N ARG A 14 7.08 4.40 -25.95
CA ARG A 14 5.66 4.43 -26.32
C ARG A 14 4.85 3.29 -25.73
N THR A 15 5.53 2.24 -25.26
CA THR A 15 4.91 1.04 -24.69
C THR A 15 5.46 0.77 -23.29
N LEU A 16 4.75 -0.04 -22.51
CA LEU A 16 5.28 -0.52 -21.23
C LEU A 16 6.49 -1.44 -21.41
N ASP A 17 6.60 -2.12 -22.55
CA ASP A 17 7.76 -2.95 -22.89
C ASP A 17 9.01 -2.08 -23.10
N ASP A 18 8.87 -0.90 -23.73
CA ASP A 18 9.96 0.09 -23.79
C ASP A 18 10.43 0.49 -22.39
N ILE A 19 9.49 0.72 -21.47
CA ILE A 19 9.81 1.08 -20.08
C ILE A 19 10.50 -0.09 -19.37
N HIS A 20 9.99 -1.30 -19.52
CA HIS A 20 10.53 -2.51 -18.90
C HIS A 20 11.98 -2.80 -19.34
N THR A 21 12.28 -2.58 -20.61
CA THR A 21 13.56 -3.00 -21.22
C THR A 21 14.60 -1.89 -21.29
N ARG A 22 14.19 -0.61 -21.35
CA ARG A 22 15.09 0.51 -21.69
C ARG A 22 15.11 1.62 -20.64
N ALA A 23 14.11 1.73 -19.77
CA ALA A 23 14.10 2.78 -18.76
C ALA A 23 14.93 2.40 -17.52
N SER A 24 15.55 3.40 -16.89
CA SER A 24 16.05 3.26 -15.52
C SER A 24 14.88 3.48 -14.56
N LEU A 25 14.52 2.44 -13.81
CA LEU A 25 13.38 2.42 -12.90
C LEU A 25 13.83 2.56 -11.46
N THR A 26 13.09 3.35 -10.68
CA THR A 26 13.19 3.25 -9.21
C THR A 26 12.55 1.95 -8.73
N SER A 27 12.86 1.51 -7.51
CA SER A 27 12.24 0.29 -6.92
C SER A 27 10.71 0.37 -6.93
N GLN A 28 10.14 1.54 -6.60
CA GLN A 28 8.70 1.81 -6.68
C GLN A 28 8.14 1.64 -8.09
N GLN A 29 8.85 2.14 -9.11
CA GLN A 29 8.40 2.04 -10.50
C GLN A 29 8.50 0.60 -11.02
N ALA A 30 9.52 -0.16 -10.59
CA ALA A 30 9.65 -1.57 -10.91
C ALA A 30 8.49 -2.40 -10.32
N ILE A 31 8.13 -2.16 -9.04
CA ILE A 31 6.96 -2.77 -8.40
C ILE A 31 5.67 -2.37 -9.13
N GLY A 32 5.52 -1.07 -9.45
CA GLY A 32 4.37 -0.57 -10.20
C GLY A 32 4.24 -1.17 -11.60
N LEU A 33 5.35 -1.53 -12.25
CA LEU A 33 5.35 -2.22 -13.54
C LEU A 33 5.01 -3.71 -13.39
N LYS A 34 5.54 -4.36 -12.34
CA LYS A 34 5.24 -5.76 -11.98
C LYS A 34 3.74 -5.98 -11.77
N TYR A 35 3.07 -5.06 -11.07
CA TYR A 35 1.63 -5.12 -10.75
C TYR A 35 0.77 -4.14 -11.55
N TYR A 36 1.22 -3.73 -12.75
CA TYR A 36 0.56 -2.65 -13.51
C TYR A 36 -0.94 -2.90 -13.75
N LYS A 37 -1.32 -4.14 -14.09
CA LYS A 37 -2.72 -4.48 -14.33
C LYS A 37 -3.51 -4.48 -13.03
N ASP A 38 -2.99 -5.12 -12.00
CA ASP A 38 -3.65 -5.26 -10.70
C ASP A 38 -3.90 -3.87 -10.06
N PHE A 39 -2.93 -2.96 -10.12
CA PHE A 39 -3.07 -1.60 -9.58
C PHE A 39 -4.03 -0.70 -10.37
N LEU A 40 -4.39 -1.07 -11.61
CA LEU A 40 -5.42 -0.36 -12.38
C LEU A 40 -6.84 -0.87 -12.06
N GLU A 41 -6.95 -2.09 -11.53
CA GLU A 41 -8.23 -2.68 -11.16
C GLU A 41 -8.78 -2.10 -9.86
N ARG A 42 -10.09 -2.14 -9.72
CA ARG A 42 -10.77 -1.78 -8.46
C ARG A 42 -11.27 -3.04 -7.80
N MET A 43 -10.98 -3.21 -6.53
CA MET A 43 -11.50 -4.32 -5.74
C MET A 43 -12.96 -4.09 -5.32
N PRO A 44 -13.78 -5.15 -5.17
CA PRO A 44 -15.06 -5.07 -4.48
C PRO A 44 -14.90 -4.54 -3.05
N ARG A 45 -15.92 -3.86 -2.54
CA ARG A 45 -15.92 -3.40 -1.13
C ARG A 45 -15.69 -4.52 -0.12
N GLN A 46 -16.16 -5.73 -0.42
CA GLN A 46 -16.01 -6.89 0.45
C GLN A 46 -14.54 -7.27 0.64
N GLU A 47 -13.77 -7.30 -0.44
CA GLU A 47 -12.32 -7.54 -0.39
C GLU A 47 -11.60 -6.45 0.42
N ALA A 48 -12.00 -5.18 0.25
CA ALA A 48 -11.46 -4.09 1.07
C ALA A 48 -11.75 -4.26 2.58
N ALA A 49 -12.91 -4.83 2.93
CA ALA A 49 -13.25 -5.14 4.32
C ALA A 49 -12.38 -6.28 4.88
N GLU A 50 -12.07 -7.29 4.07
CA GLU A 50 -11.19 -8.40 4.44
C GLU A 50 -9.76 -7.91 4.67
N ILE A 51 -9.23 -7.05 3.80
CA ILE A 51 -7.91 -6.42 3.98
C ILE A 51 -7.87 -5.61 5.28
N GLU A 52 -8.88 -4.78 5.53
CA GLU A 52 -8.97 -3.99 6.75
C GLU A 52 -9.03 -4.86 8.01
N GLN A 53 -9.77 -5.97 7.96
CA GLN A 53 -9.84 -6.95 9.04
C GLN A 53 -8.49 -7.63 9.29
N MET A 54 -7.76 -8.02 8.24
CA MET A 54 -6.43 -8.61 8.36
C MET A 54 -5.44 -7.66 9.05
N VAL A 55 -5.47 -6.37 8.69
CA VAL A 55 -4.64 -5.34 9.34
C VAL A 55 -5.06 -5.15 10.79
N ARG A 56 -6.37 -5.12 11.08
CA ARG A 56 -6.90 -5.01 12.45
C ARG A 56 -6.45 -6.16 13.33
N GLU A 57 -6.58 -7.40 12.87
CA GLU A 57 -6.17 -8.60 13.62
C GLU A 57 -4.67 -8.61 13.89
N ALA A 58 -3.86 -8.27 12.89
CA ALA A 58 -2.42 -8.13 13.05
C ALA A 58 -2.06 -7.04 14.08
N ALA A 59 -2.72 -5.88 14.05
CA ALA A 59 -2.50 -4.81 15.02
C ALA A 59 -2.90 -5.24 16.43
N GLN A 60 -4.07 -5.85 16.59
CA GLN A 60 -4.59 -6.31 17.89
C GLN A 60 -3.80 -7.48 18.47
N SER A 61 -3.08 -8.24 17.65
CA SER A 61 -2.11 -9.23 18.13
C SER A 61 -0.88 -8.60 18.81
N ILE A 62 -0.59 -7.32 18.53
CA ILE A 62 0.53 -6.57 19.11
C ILE A 62 0.09 -5.86 20.39
N ILE A 63 -1.02 -5.11 20.29
CA ILE A 63 -1.67 -4.44 21.43
C ILE A 63 -3.19 -4.59 21.23
N PRO A 64 -3.89 -5.38 22.08
CA PRO A 64 -5.31 -5.68 21.91
C PRO A 64 -6.22 -4.45 21.80
N GLU A 65 -5.86 -3.35 22.45
CA GLU A 65 -6.63 -2.10 22.53
C GLU A 65 -6.39 -1.15 21.34
N LEU A 66 -5.56 -1.52 20.36
CA LEU A 66 -5.39 -0.73 19.14
C LEU A 66 -6.70 -0.65 18.36
N VAL A 67 -6.98 0.56 17.89
CA VAL A 67 -8.15 0.88 17.07
C VAL A 67 -7.70 1.00 15.62
N CYS A 68 -8.28 0.15 14.77
CA CYS A 68 -8.08 0.17 13.32
C CYS A 68 -9.37 0.55 12.60
N ILE A 69 -9.29 1.54 11.70
CA ILE A 69 -10.44 2.10 10.98
C ILE A 69 -10.13 2.13 9.48
N GLY A 70 -10.94 1.41 8.69
CA GLY A 70 -11.00 1.58 7.25
C GLY A 70 -11.46 2.98 6.84
N CYS A 71 -10.67 3.65 6.01
CA CYS A 71 -10.80 5.04 5.59
C CYS A 71 -11.14 5.15 4.09
N GLY A 72 -10.84 6.29 3.46
CA GLY A 72 -10.88 6.38 2.01
C GLY A 72 -12.23 6.16 1.35
N SER A 73 -12.20 5.56 0.17
CA SER A 73 -13.40 5.19 -0.59
C SER A 73 -14.27 4.15 0.15
N PHE A 74 -13.62 3.27 0.93
CA PHE A 74 -14.30 2.34 1.82
C PHE A 74 -15.16 3.06 2.86
N ARG A 75 -14.62 4.01 3.61
CA ARG A 75 -15.41 4.78 4.61
C ARG A 75 -16.54 5.60 4.00
N ARG A 76 -16.39 6.07 2.76
CA ARG A 76 -17.44 6.81 2.03
C ARG A 76 -18.54 5.92 1.43
N GLY A 77 -18.54 4.62 1.72
CA GLY A 77 -19.59 3.70 1.26
C GLY A 77 -19.53 3.35 -0.23
N LYS A 78 -18.39 3.50 -0.90
CA LYS A 78 -18.29 3.13 -2.32
C LYS A 78 -18.39 1.60 -2.50
N PRO A 79 -19.02 1.12 -3.58
CA PRO A 79 -19.21 -0.31 -3.84
C PRO A 79 -17.91 -1.02 -4.29
N THR A 80 -16.96 -0.26 -4.83
CA THR A 80 -15.61 -0.72 -5.17
C THR A 80 -14.58 0.26 -4.63
N CYS A 81 -13.38 -0.21 -4.31
CA CYS A 81 -12.25 0.55 -3.78
C CYS A 81 -11.05 0.46 -4.75
N GLY A 82 -10.21 1.50 -4.80
CA GLY A 82 -8.96 1.42 -5.59
C GLY A 82 -7.79 0.92 -4.75
N ASP A 83 -7.81 1.32 -3.49
CA ASP A 83 -6.88 0.98 -2.42
C ASP A 83 -7.65 0.84 -1.11
N VAL A 84 -6.96 0.37 -0.06
CA VAL A 84 -7.49 0.28 1.30
C VAL A 84 -6.67 1.15 2.22
N ASP A 85 -7.26 2.26 2.65
CA ASP A 85 -6.68 3.12 3.68
C ASP A 85 -7.05 2.58 5.07
N VAL A 86 -6.07 2.27 5.92
CA VAL A 86 -6.31 1.86 7.31
C VAL A 86 -5.64 2.86 8.27
N LEU A 87 -6.44 3.52 9.09
CA LEU A 87 -5.95 4.34 10.20
C LEU A 87 -5.77 3.46 11.43
N VAL A 88 -4.58 3.51 12.05
CA VAL A 88 -4.27 2.80 13.30
C VAL A 88 -3.95 3.82 14.39
N THR A 89 -4.60 3.68 15.56
CA THR A 89 -4.40 4.58 16.71
C THR A 89 -4.65 3.86 18.03
N HIS A 90 -4.38 4.53 19.15
CA HIS A 90 -4.68 4.04 20.49
C HIS A 90 -5.34 5.15 21.33
N PRO A 91 -6.41 4.85 22.11
CA PRO A 91 -7.18 5.86 22.83
C PRO A 91 -6.40 6.63 23.90
N ASP A 92 -5.32 6.07 24.44
CA ASP A 92 -4.47 6.74 25.43
C ASP A 92 -3.53 7.82 24.84
N GLY A 93 -3.45 7.96 23.51
CA GLY A 93 -2.57 8.90 22.83
C GLY A 93 -1.07 8.57 22.87
N HIS A 94 -0.66 7.40 23.39
CA HIS A 94 0.75 7.04 23.59
C HIS A 94 1.09 5.65 23.04
N SER A 95 0.25 4.63 23.26
CA SER A 95 0.59 3.23 22.97
C SER A 95 0.67 2.89 21.47
N HIS A 96 0.32 3.83 20.59
CA HIS A 96 0.53 3.69 19.15
C HIS A 96 2.01 3.87 18.73
N GLN A 97 2.86 4.41 19.61
CA GLN A 97 4.27 4.66 19.31
C GLN A 97 5.04 3.37 19.04
N GLY A 98 5.79 3.33 17.94
CA GLY A 98 6.59 2.17 17.54
C GLY A 98 5.79 0.95 17.04
N VAL A 99 4.46 1.06 16.91
CA VAL A 99 3.60 -0.02 16.41
C VAL A 99 3.84 -0.29 14.93
N PHE A 100 4.13 0.73 14.12
CA PHE A 100 4.25 0.62 12.66
C PHE A 100 5.19 -0.51 12.21
N ASN A 101 6.45 -0.49 12.67
CA ASN A 101 7.43 -1.52 12.30
C ASN A 101 7.04 -2.91 12.81
N LYS A 102 6.40 -3.01 13.99
CA LYS A 102 5.92 -4.29 14.51
C LYS A 102 4.79 -4.85 13.64
N LEU A 103 3.87 -3.98 13.22
CA LEU A 103 2.74 -4.34 12.36
C LEU A 103 3.20 -4.82 10.99
N LEU A 104 4.10 -4.06 10.33
CA LEU A 104 4.68 -4.49 9.05
C LEU A 104 5.37 -5.86 9.19
N ASN A 105 6.16 -6.06 10.24
CA ASN A 105 6.83 -7.33 10.49
C ASN A 105 5.85 -8.52 10.63
N VAL A 106 4.71 -8.32 11.31
CA VAL A 106 3.67 -9.36 11.43
C VAL A 106 3.07 -9.67 10.06
N LEU A 107 2.73 -8.65 9.28
CA LEU A 107 2.07 -8.81 7.98
C LEU A 107 2.99 -9.36 6.89
N HIS A 108 4.29 -9.06 6.92
CA HIS A 108 5.26 -9.73 6.04
C HIS A 108 5.46 -11.19 6.42
N LYS A 109 5.57 -11.50 7.72
CA LYS A 109 5.76 -12.88 8.19
C LYS A 109 4.56 -13.78 7.87
N SER A 110 3.35 -13.24 7.81
CA SER A 110 2.18 -13.98 7.36
C SER A 110 2.11 -14.15 5.84
N GLY A 111 2.99 -13.49 5.08
CA GLY A 111 2.96 -13.45 3.62
C GLY A 111 1.86 -12.54 3.05
N PHE A 112 1.20 -11.74 3.89
CA PHE A 112 0.14 -10.83 3.45
C PHE A 112 0.71 -9.62 2.70
N LEU A 113 1.80 -9.02 3.19
CA LEU A 113 2.54 -7.99 2.45
C LEU A 113 3.60 -8.63 1.57
N THR A 114 3.55 -8.34 0.26
CA THR A 114 4.42 -8.97 -0.75
C THR A 114 5.57 -8.08 -1.22
N ASP A 115 5.38 -6.77 -1.27
CA ASP A 115 6.37 -5.78 -1.72
C ASP A 115 6.10 -4.44 -1.02
N ASP A 116 7.15 -3.65 -0.79
CA ASP A 116 7.06 -2.33 -0.16
C ASP A 116 7.32 -1.20 -1.16
N LEU A 117 6.39 -0.26 -1.26
CA LEU A 117 6.59 0.95 -2.06
C LEU A 117 7.39 2.02 -1.32
N MET A 118 7.24 2.12 0.00
CA MET A 118 7.95 3.11 0.83
C MET A 118 8.37 2.45 2.13
N ASN A 119 9.67 2.52 2.45
CA ASN A 119 10.21 2.06 3.72
C ASN A 119 10.54 3.27 4.60
N GLN A 120 10.19 3.20 5.88
CA GLN A 120 10.42 4.31 6.81
C GLN A 120 11.90 4.47 7.19
N GLU A 121 12.78 3.49 6.90
CA GLU A 121 14.23 3.66 7.03
C GLU A 121 14.79 4.78 6.12
N ASP A 122 14.05 5.17 5.08
CA ASP A 122 14.42 6.29 4.18
C ASP A 122 14.06 7.68 4.73
N ASN A 123 13.35 7.76 5.87
CA ASN A 123 13.04 9.00 6.57
C ASN A 123 13.65 8.98 7.98
N GLY A 124 14.98 9.12 8.02
CA GLY A 124 15.73 9.40 9.25
C GLY A 124 15.38 10.73 9.92
#